data_AF-A0A0U2WA75-F1
#
_entry.id   AF-A0A0U2WA75-F1
#
_cell.length_a   1.000
_cell.length_b   1.000
_cell.length_c   1.000
_cell.angle_alpha   90.00
_cell.angle_beta   90.00
_cell.angle_gamma   90.00
#
_symmetry.space_group_name_H-M   'P 1'
#
loop_
_entity.id
_entity.type
_entity.pdbx_description
1 polymer ?
#
loop_
_entity_poly.entity_id
_entity_poly.type
_entity_poly.pdbx_seq_one_letter_code
_entity_poly.pdbx_strand_id
1 'polypeptide(L)' 'MKYVKGEIVEQFGSLYLIENVYQLSDEYMKKHDLYHKNRVTLIKISGINGMDRLDFAITQ' A
#
# COMPACT_ATOMS: atom_id res chain seq x y z
N MET A 1 -11.07 4.80 4.12
CA MET A 1 -10.30 4.01 5.11
C MET A 1 -8.91 4.63 5.15
N LYS A 2 -8.46 5.14 6.31
CA LYS A 2 -7.18 5.85 6.41
C LYS A 2 -6.09 4.83 6.73
N TYR A 3 -5.07 4.71 5.88
CA TYR A 3 -3.91 3.87 6.15
C TYR A 3 -2.88 4.67 6.95
N VAL A 4 -2.40 4.12 8.06
CA VAL A 4 -1.35 4.74 8.89
C VAL A 4 -0.18 3.78 9.02
N LYS A 5 1.03 4.30 8.83
CA LYS A 5 2.26 3.51 8.97
C LYS A 5 2.34 2.87 10.37
N GLY A 6 2.63 1.57 10.41
CA GLY A 6 2.72 0.79 11.65
C GLY A 6 1.42 0.14 12.10
N GLU A 7 0.27 0.48 11.51
CA GLU A 7 -0.98 -0.21 11.80
C GLU A 7 -1.07 -1.57 11.08
N ILE A 8 -1.85 -2.47 11.66
CA ILE A 8 -2.13 -3.79 11.11
C ILE A 8 -3.52 -3.76 10.48
N VAL A 9 -3.64 -4.32 9.28
CA VAL A 9 -4.90 -4.47 8.54
C VAL A 9 -5.10 -5.90 8.09
N GLU A 10 -6.36 -6.31 7.98
CA GLU A 10 -6.73 -7.60 7.40
C GLU A 10 -7.10 -7.43 5.93
N GLN A 11 -6.47 -8.20 5.05
CA GLN A 11 -6.84 -8.29 3.64
C GLN A 11 -6.68 -9.72 3.14
N PHE A 12 -7.62 -10.17 2.30
CA PHE A 12 -7.58 -11.50 1.67
C PHE A 12 -7.41 -12.65 2.69
N GLY A 13 -7.95 -12.50 3.91
CA GLY A 13 -7.81 -13.48 4.99
C GLY A 13 -6.38 -13.59 5.53
N SER A 14 -5.58 -12.53 5.42
CA SER A 14 -4.22 -12.44 5.97
C SER A 14 -4.03 -11.10 6.66
N LEU A 15 -3.16 -11.09 7.67
CA LEU A 15 -2.80 -9.87 8.38
C LEU A 15 -1.58 -9.24 7.73
N TYR A 16 -1.64 -7.92 7.60
CA TYR A 16 -0.63 -7.11 6.96
C TYR A 16 -0.25 -5.94 7.85
N LEU A 17 1.05 -5.67 7.96
CA LEU A 17 1.57 -4.43 8.53
C LEU A 17 1.65 -3.37 7.43
N ILE A 18 1.15 -2.16 7.71
CA ILE A 18 1.35 -1.01 6.84
C ILE A 18 2.80 -0.53 7.00
N GLU A 19 3.67 -0.94 6.09
CA GLU A 19 5.10 -0.61 6.11
C GLU A 19 5.31 0.87 5.79
N ASN A 20 4.65 1.37 4.74
CA ASN A 20 4.83 2.73 4.26
C ASN A 20 3.52 3.31 3.71
N VAL A 21 3.35 4.62 3.94
CA VAL A 21 2.35 5.47 3.29
C VAL A 21 3.11 6.66 2.75
N TYR A 22 3.12 6.82 1.43
CA TYR A 22 3.99 7.80 0.75
C TYR A 22 3.32 8.39 -0.48
N GLN A 23 3.91 9.46 -1.01
CA GLN A 23 3.47 10.10 -2.24
C GLN A 23 4.55 9.98 -3.30
N LEU A 24 4.15 9.63 -4.52
CA LEU A 24 4.98 9.71 -5.70
C LEU A 24 5.19 11.18 -6.09
N SER A 25 6.35 11.49 -6.69
CA SER A 25 6.61 12.81 -7.24
C SER A 25 5.84 13.03 -8.55
N ASP A 26 5.52 14.29 -8.87
CA ASP A 26 4.80 14.63 -10.10
C ASP A 26 5.57 14.21 -11.37
N GLU A 27 6.90 14.28 -11.34
CA GLU A 27 7.75 13.79 -12.44
C GLU A 27 7.60 12.28 -12.64
N TYR A 28 7.63 11.50 -11.55
CA TYR A 28 7.44 10.06 -11.59
C TYR A 28 6.03 9.72 -12.09
N MET A 29 5.02 10.42 -11.59
CA MET A 29 3.63 10.28 -12.01
C MET A 29 3.47 10.49 -13.52
N LYS A 30 4.03 11.60 -14.04
CA LYS A 30 3.97 11.93 -15.47
C LYS A 30 4.74 10.93 -16.32
N LYS A 31 5.93 10.51 -15.87
CA LYS A 31 6.78 9.55 -16.59
C LYS A 31 6.11 8.19 -16.77
N HIS A 32 5.30 7.78 -15.78
CA HIS A 32 4.65 6.47 -15.75
C HIS A 32 3.14 6.52 -16.04
N ASP A 33 2.62 7.67 -16.48
CA ASP A 33 1.20 7.91 -16.78
C ASP A 33 0.25 7.46 -15.64
N LEU A 34 0.59 7.87 -14.42
CA LEU A 34 -0.13 7.48 -13.20
C LEU A 34 -1.16 8.53 -12.79
N TYR A 35 -2.30 8.08 -12.27
CA TYR A 35 -3.42 8.95 -11.83
C TYR A 35 -3.43 9.23 -10.32
N HIS A 36 -2.96 8.29 -9.50
CA HIS A 36 -3.00 8.39 -8.04
C HIS A 36 -1.58 8.48 -7.45
N LYS A 37 -1.30 9.61 -6.77
CA LYS A 37 0.02 9.85 -6.16
C LYS A 37 0.24 9.13 -4.84
N ASN A 38 -0.82 8.91 -4.07
CA ASN A 38 -0.71 8.30 -2.76
C ASN A 38 -0.57 6.78 -2.91
N ARG A 39 0.44 6.23 -2.27
CA ARG A 39 0.77 4.80 -2.28
C ARG A 39 0.79 4.25 -0.88
N VAL A 40 0.44 2.98 -0.76
CA VAL A 40 0.56 2.21 0.46
C VAL A 40 1.32 0.93 0.15
N THR A 41 2.31 0.63 0.99
CA THR A 41 2.98 -0.66 0.99
C THR A 41 2.57 -1.45 2.23
N LEU A 42 2.12 -2.68 2.01
CA LEU A 42 1.82 -3.65 3.04
C LEU A 42 2.83 -4.79 3.03
N ILE A 43 3.19 -5.29 4.21
CA ILE A 43 3.97 -6.52 4.38
C ILE A 43 3.12 -7.52 5.15
N LYS A 44 3.00 -8.74 4.62
CA LYS A 44 2.26 -9.81 5.26
C LYS A 44 2.98 -10.24 6.54
N ILE A 45 2.23 -10.28 7.64
CA ILE A 45 2.75 -10.75 8.94
C ILE A 45 2.22 -12.13 9.29
N SER A 46 1.04 -12.51 8.81
CA SER A 46 0.48 -13.86 9.01
C SER A 46 -0.63 -14.18 8.01
N GLY A 47 -0.98 -15.46 7.92
CA GLY A 47 -2.05 -15.97 7.04
C GLY A 47 -1.53 -16.83 5.90
N ILE A 48 -2.42 -17.56 5.24
CA ILE A 48 -2.07 -18.56 4.22
C ILE A 48 -2.27 -18.07 2.79
N ASN A 49 -2.96 -16.95 2.60
CA ASN A 49 -3.34 -16.41 1.29
C ASN A 49 -2.68 -15.05 1.01
N GLY A 50 -2.78 -14.54 -0.21
CA GLY A 50 -2.24 -13.23 -0.58
C GLY A 50 -0.72 -13.20 -0.77
N MET A 51 -0.23 -12.07 -1.28
CA MET A 51 1.21 -11.85 -1.55
C MET A 51 1.94 -11.40 -0.27
N ASP A 52 3.23 -11.70 -0.17
CA ASP A 52 4.06 -11.28 0.97
C ASP A 52 4.21 -9.75 1.06
N ARG A 53 4.12 -9.07 -0.08
CA ARG A 53 4.17 -7.62 -0.18
C ARG A 53 3.10 -7.12 -1.16
N LEU A 54 2.36 -6.09 -0.76
CA LEU A 54 1.40 -5.40 -1.61
C LEU A 54 1.81 -3.94 -1.73
N ASP A 55 1.84 -3.39 -2.94
CA ASP A 55 2.02 -1.96 -3.17
C ASP A 55 0.92 -1.47 -4.11
N PHE A 56 0.11 -0.53 -3.65
CA PHE A 56 -1.04 -0.07 -4.41
C PHE A 56 -1.34 1.42 -4.18
N ALA A 57 -2.06 1.99 -5.14
CA ALA A 57 -2.56 3.36 -5.08
C ALA A 57 -3.79 3.46 -4.18
N ILE A 58 -3.89 4.57 -3.44
CA ILE A 58 -5.09 4.92 -2.68
C ILE A 58 -5.62 6.28 -3.11
N THR A 59 -6.95 6.43 -3.05
CA THR A 59 -7.59 7.73 -3.17
C THR A 59 -7.64 8.36 -1.77
N GLN A 60 -7.28 9.65 -1.68
CA GLN A 60 -7.29 10.40 -0.41
C GLN A 60 -8.70 10.67 0.08
#